data_AF-A0A557RQB4-F1
#
_entry.id   AF-A0A557RQB4-F1
#
_cell.length_a   1.000
_cell.length_b   1.000
_cell.length_c   1.000
_cell.angle_alpha   90.00
_cell.angle_beta   90.00
_cell.angle_gamma   90.00
#
_symmetry.space_group_name_H-M   'P 1'
#
loop_
_entity.id
_entity.type
_entity.pdbx_description
1 polymer ?
#
loop_
_entity_poly.entity_id
_entity_poly.type
_entity_poly.pdbx_seq_one_letter_code
_entity_poly.pdbx_strand_id
1 'polypeptide(L)'
;MPSALTYPGVYVEEVPSGVRTITGVATSITAFIGRALRGPVNAPVRVQSFAEYSRLFGGLWQPSTLSYAVNQFFQHGGSDALIVRVFNGTVSTSTATITLATTGGSLVLEAASPGTWGSALRATVDHLTRDTADTLLFNLLVEELDRPGGTRAIASEQFRNVSVDPTSPRFVNTVLNEQSALVNVRTSAPATESPTDATVSVANPDGTATAAGTLGSDGNPIADAQITGDQNARTGIFALESADLFNLLCIPPRTPTNDLANATWAAAATYCQTRRAMLIVDPPAAWTSNPATAIATAVTGVNTLRGAIGNDAAINAAAYFPRLRMPDPLSENRLADFAPCGAVAGIISRTDVQRGVWKAPAGLAASFSGAQGLTYTMTDPQNGQLNPIGLNCLRSFPVTGHLVWGARTLAGADLLASEWKYLPVRRFALFLEESLYRGTQWVVFEPNDEPLWAQIRLNIGAFMQTLFRQGAFQGSSPREAYFVKCDRETTTQNDIDRGVVNILVGFAPLKPAEFVVLKIQQMAGQIET
;
A
#
# COMPACT_ATOMS: atom_id res chain seq x y z
N MET A 1 0.04 -7.56 47.63
CA MET A 1 0.05 -6.76 48.88
C MET A 1 1.49 -6.69 49.33
N PRO A 2 2.05 -5.50 49.64
CA PRO A 2 3.38 -5.43 50.23
C PRO A 2 3.40 -6.27 51.49
N SER A 3 4.45 -7.09 51.66
CA SER A 3 4.58 -7.93 52.85
C SER A 3 4.54 -7.06 54.11
N ALA A 4 3.70 -7.42 55.09
CA ALA A 4 3.64 -6.72 56.36
C ALA A 4 4.98 -6.96 57.09
N LEU A 5 5.83 -5.93 57.12
CA LEU A 5 7.16 -6.01 57.70
C LEU A 5 7.04 -6.06 59.24
N THR A 6 7.17 -7.26 59.82
CA THR A 6 6.92 -7.51 61.25
C THR A 6 8.18 -7.50 62.12
N TYR A 7 9.39 -7.43 61.54
CA TYR A 7 10.64 -7.40 62.31
C TYR A 7 11.80 -6.72 61.57
N PRO A 8 12.86 -6.27 62.28
CA PRO A 8 14.06 -5.72 61.64
C PRO A 8 14.81 -6.81 60.85
N GLY A 9 15.02 -6.61 59.55
CA GLY A 9 15.70 -7.56 58.66
C GLY A 9 15.86 -7.00 57.24
N VAL A 10 16.60 -7.72 56.38
CA VAL A 10 16.66 -7.44 54.93
C VAL A 10 15.62 -8.32 54.25
N TYR A 11 14.70 -7.70 53.51
CA TYR A 11 13.64 -8.39 52.79
C TYR A 11 13.94 -8.38 51.30
N VAL A 12 13.75 -9.53 50.64
CA VAL A 12 13.90 -9.68 49.19
C VAL A 12 12.49 -9.88 48.63
N GLU A 13 12.04 -8.95 47.80
CA GLU A 13 10.81 -9.06 47.03
C GLU A 13 11.19 -9.13 45.55
N GLU A 14 10.82 -10.21 44.88
CA GLU A 14 10.98 -10.33 43.43
C GLU A 14 9.85 -9.54 42.76
N VAL A 15 10.14 -8.28 42.45
CA VAL A 15 9.26 -7.46 41.62
C VAL A 15 9.43 -7.92 40.17
N PRO A 16 8.40 -8.49 39.51
CA PRO A 16 8.51 -8.82 38.11
C PRO A 16 8.87 -7.56 37.32
N SER A 17 9.88 -7.68 36.45
CA SER A 17 10.29 -6.60 35.55
C SER A 17 9.10 -6.20 34.66
N GLY A 18 8.39 -5.13 35.02
CA GLY A 18 7.25 -4.57 34.28
C GLY A 18 7.64 -3.83 32.99
N VAL A 19 8.88 -3.98 32.52
CA VAL A 19 9.35 -3.36 31.28
C VAL A 19 8.77 -4.12 30.10
N ARG A 20 7.79 -3.51 29.44
CA ARG A 20 7.21 -3.98 28.17
C ARG A 20 7.69 -3.04 27.08
N THR A 21 8.71 -3.48 26.34
CA THR A 21 9.34 -2.66 25.30
C THR A 21 8.36 -2.37 24.17
N ILE A 22 8.18 -1.09 23.85
CA ILE A 22 7.43 -0.66 22.67
C ILE A 22 8.37 -0.69 21.46
N THR A 23 7.95 -1.38 20.40
CA THR A 23 8.65 -1.40 19.11
C THR A 23 7.95 -0.48 18.12
N GLY A 24 8.73 0.25 17.32
CA GLY A 24 8.19 1.08 16.26
C GLY A 24 7.50 0.23 15.19
N VAL A 25 6.35 0.70 14.69
CA VAL A 25 5.65 0.07 13.57
C VAL A 25 6.37 0.30 12.23
N ALA A 26 5.99 -0.44 11.20
CA ALA A 26 6.46 -0.16 9.85
C ALA A 26 6.06 1.26 9.41
N THR A 27 6.90 1.93 8.61
CA THR A 27 6.72 3.35 8.24
C THR A 27 6.35 3.57 6.76
N SER A 28 6.49 2.55 5.92
CA SER A 28 6.36 2.66 4.47
C SER A 28 5.63 1.50 3.77
N ILE A 29 4.81 0.72 4.48
CA ILE A 29 3.91 -0.26 3.82
C ILE A 29 2.96 0.53 2.92
N THR A 30 3.09 0.35 1.61
CA THR A 30 2.39 1.18 0.61
C THR A 30 1.22 0.41 0.02
N ALA A 31 0.00 0.88 0.27
CA ALA A 31 -1.20 0.36 -0.35
C ALA A 31 -1.38 0.94 -1.75
N PHE A 32 -1.64 0.09 -2.73
CA PHE A 32 -1.98 0.46 -4.10
C PHE A 32 -3.36 -0.09 -4.47
N ILE A 33 -4.19 0.77 -5.06
CA ILE A 33 -5.54 0.38 -5.50
C ILE A 33 -5.68 0.65 -6.99
N GLY A 34 -6.14 -0.35 -7.75
CA GLY A 34 -6.41 -0.17 -9.16
C GLY A 34 -6.72 -1.47 -9.88
N ARG A 35 -6.73 -1.42 -11.21
CA ARG A 35 -6.99 -2.60 -12.05
C ARG A 35 -5.72 -3.42 -12.20
N ALA A 36 -5.82 -4.75 -12.25
CA ALA A 36 -4.70 -5.65 -12.57
C ALA A 36 -5.17 -6.75 -13.54
N LEU A 37 -4.22 -7.42 -14.23
CA LEU A 37 -4.53 -8.43 -15.25
C LEU A 37 -5.19 -9.66 -14.64
N ARG A 38 -4.68 -10.12 -13.49
CA ARG A 38 -5.22 -11.25 -12.72
C ARG A 38 -5.09 -11.01 -11.21
N GLY A 39 -5.47 -12.00 -10.40
CA GLY A 39 -5.35 -11.96 -8.95
C GLY A 39 -6.68 -11.68 -8.24
N PRO A 40 -6.74 -11.84 -6.91
CA PRO A 40 -7.98 -11.74 -6.16
C PRO A 40 -8.55 -10.32 -6.21
N VAL A 41 -9.87 -10.22 -6.30
CA VAL A 41 -10.60 -8.94 -6.43
C VAL A 41 -11.05 -8.47 -5.04
N ASN A 42 -10.85 -7.18 -4.72
CA ASN A 42 -11.18 -6.57 -3.44
C ASN A 42 -10.58 -7.29 -2.21
N ALA A 43 -9.44 -7.95 -2.39
CA ALA A 43 -8.69 -8.55 -1.31
C ALA A 43 -7.27 -7.95 -1.28
N PRO A 44 -6.81 -7.40 -0.15
CA PRO A 44 -5.46 -6.86 -0.05
C PRO A 44 -4.45 -8.01 -0.02
N VAL A 45 -3.52 -8.02 -0.98
CA VAL A 45 -2.43 -8.99 -1.03
C VAL A 45 -1.11 -8.28 -0.85
N ARG A 46 -0.31 -8.73 0.12
CA ARG A 46 1.02 -8.18 0.38
C ARG A 46 2.03 -8.76 -0.61
N VAL A 47 2.85 -7.90 -1.19
CA VAL A 47 3.94 -8.26 -2.11
C VAL A 47 5.20 -7.48 -1.74
N GLN A 48 6.35 -8.14 -1.79
CA GLN A 48 7.63 -7.57 -1.39
C GLN A 48 8.57 -7.33 -2.58
N SER A 49 8.16 -7.71 -3.79
CA SER A 49 8.90 -7.45 -5.01
C SER A 49 7.99 -7.31 -6.22
N PHE A 50 8.49 -6.68 -7.29
CA PHE A 50 7.77 -6.64 -8.57
C PHE A 50 7.65 -8.01 -9.23
N ALA A 51 8.59 -8.92 -8.99
CA ALA A 51 8.51 -10.31 -9.48
C ALA A 51 7.32 -11.05 -8.82
N GLU A 52 7.12 -10.85 -7.52
CA GLU A 52 5.98 -11.39 -6.80
C GLU A 52 4.65 -10.78 -7.28
N TYR A 53 4.61 -9.45 -7.46
CA TYR A 53 3.47 -8.78 -8.11
C TYR A 53 3.21 -9.39 -9.49
N SER A 54 4.25 -9.65 -10.28
CA SER A 54 4.09 -10.22 -11.62
C SER A 54 3.48 -11.62 -11.59
N ARG A 55 3.94 -12.46 -10.65
CA ARG A 55 3.38 -13.80 -10.43
C ARG A 55 1.92 -13.76 -10.01
N LEU A 56 1.54 -12.89 -9.08
CA LEU A 56 0.20 -12.86 -8.48
C LEU A 56 -0.83 -12.06 -9.30
N PHE A 57 -0.40 -10.97 -9.93
CA PHE A 57 -1.29 -10.00 -10.59
C PHE A 57 -1.08 -9.87 -12.10
N GLY A 58 -0.10 -10.57 -12.68
CA GLY A 58 0.13 -10.64 -14.12
C GLY A 58 1.09 -9.59 -14.69
N GLY A 59 1.81 -8.86 -13.81
CA GLY A 59 2.90 -7.97 -14.21
C GLY A 59 2.43 -6.67 -14.84
N LEU A 60 3.25 -6.10 -15.72
CA LEU A 60 2.88 -4.90 -16.47
C LEU A 60 1.73 -5.22 -17.42
N TRP A 61 0.72 -4.35 -17.41
CA TRP A 61 -0.43 -4.48 -18.30
C TRP A 61 -0.91 -3.10 -18.72
N GLN A 62 -1.01 -2.86 -20.03
CA GLN A 62 -1.27 -1.53 -20.60
C GLN A 62 -2.57 -0.86 -20.07
N PRO A 63 -3.70 -1.58 -19.88
CA PRO A 63 -4.91 -1.04 -19.23
C PRO A 63 -4.78 -0.77 -17.72
N SER A 64 -3.65 -1.11 -17.11
CA SER A 64 -3.39 -1.00 -15.68
C SER A 64 -2.26 -0.02 -15.40
N THR A 65 -2.63 1.23 -15.13
CA THR A 65 -1.72 2.24 -14.54
C THR A 65 -1.18 1.80 -13.17
N LEU A 66 -1.94 0.98 -12.43
CA LEU A 66 -1.50 0.33 -11.20
C LEU A 66 -0.21 -0.46 -11.39
N SER A 67 -0.12 -1.29 -12.43
CA SER A 67 1.04 -2.13 -12.67
C SER A 67 2.33 -1.31 -12.84
N TYR A 68 2.24 -0.16 -13.53
CA TYR A 68 3.34 0.79 -13.68
C TYR A 68 3.70 1.48 -12.37
N ALA A 69 2.71 1.91 -11.58
CA ALA A 69 2.96 2.54 -10.28
C ALA A 69 3.67 1.58 -9.31
N VAL A 70 3.26 0.31 -9.28
CA VAL A 70 3.89 -0.73 -8.45
C VAL A 70 5.32 -1.03 -8.94
N ASN A 71 5.54 -1.13 -10.26
CA ASN A 71 6.89 -1.29 -10.81
C ASN A 71 7.80 -0.12 -10.40
N GLN A 72 7.33 1.12 -10.58
CA GLN A 72 8.07 2.32 -10.22
C GLN A 72 8.35 2.39 -8.71
N PHE A 73 7.42 1.96 -7.86
CA PHE A 73 7.62 1.88 -6.42
C PHE A 73 8.84 1.02 -6.06
N PHE A 74 8.89 -0.21 -6.56
CA PHE A 74 10.02 -1.11 -6.29
C PHE A 74 11.32 -0.59 -6.91
N GLN A 75 11.27 0.00 -8.11
CA GLN A 75 12.44 0.61 -8.76
C GLN A 75 13.03 1.79 -7.96
N HIS A 76 12.22 2.48 -7.15
CA HIS A 76 12.63 3.66 -6.39
C HIS A 76 13.00 3.36 -4.92
N GLY A 77 13.01 2.10 -4.51
CA GLY A 77 13.39 1.66 -3.15
C GLY A 77 12.20 1.37 -2.24
N GLY A 78 11.01 1.19 -2.80
CA GLY A 78 9.90 0.52 -2.13
C GLY A 78 10.22 -0.94 -1.84
N SER A 79 9.81 -1.45 -0.68
CA SER A 79 10.10 -2.81 -0.23
C SER A 79 8.85 -3.62 0.14
N ASP A 80 7.73 -2.96 0.40
CA ASP A 80 6.53 -3.61 0.92
C ASP A 80 5.27 -2.92 0.40
N ALA A 81 4.49 -3.65 -0.38
CA ALA A 81 3.29 -3.15 -1.01
C ALA A 81 2.08 -4.02 -0.67
N LEU A 82 0.94 -3.37 -0.41
CA LEU A 82 -0.37 -4.02 -0.32
C LEU A 82 -1.15 -3.69 -1.59
N ILE A 83 -1.52 -4.71 -2.35
CA ILE A 83 -2.20 -4.55 -3.63
C ILE A 83 -3.66 -4.89 -3.46
N VAL A 84 -4.53 -3.94 -3.81
CA VAL A 84 -5.97 -4.16 -3.92
C VAL A 84 -6.36 -4.03 -5.39
N ARG A 85 -6.70 -5.17 -6.00
CA ARG A 85 -7.24 -5.20 -7.35
C ARG A 85 -8.73 -4.89 -7.30
N VAL A 86 -9.15 -3.86 -8.01
CA VAL A 86 -10.57 -3.55 -8.24
C VAL A 86 -10.98 -4.03 -9.63
N PHE A 87 -12.26 -4.41 -9.78
CA PHE A 87 -12.80 -5.00 -10.99
C PHE A 87 -14.16 -4.38 -11.32
N ASN A 88 -14.41 -4.05 -12.59
CA ASN A 88 -15.69 -3.52 -13.04
C ASN A 88 -16.40 -4.55 -13.92
N GLY A 89 -17.33 -5.29 -13.30
CA GLY A 89 -18.08 -6.37 -13.94
C GLY A 89 -18.43 -7.45 -12.93
N THR A 90 -19.13 -8.49 -13.38
CA THR A 90 -19.54 -9.61 -12.53
C THR A 90 -18.44 -10.68 -12.53
N VAL A 91 -17.81 -10.87 -11.37
CA VAL A 91 -16.67 -11.80 -11.19
C VAL A 91 -16.99 -13.20 -11.71
N SER A 92 -18.16 -13.75 -11.38
CA SER A 92 -18.54 -15.13 -11.75
C SER A 92 -18.71 -15.35 -13.24
N THR A 93 -19.14 -14.35 -14.02
CA THR A 93 -19.27 -14.43 -15.48
C THR A 93 -17.98 -14.05 -16.21
N SER A 94 -17.06 -13.37 -15.51
CA SER A 94 -15.77 -12.95 -16.04
C SER A 94 -14.63 -13.94 -15.73
N THR A 95 -14.94 -15.01 -15.01
CA THR A 95 -13.98 -16.07 -14.67
C THR A 95 -14.13 -17.21 -15.66
N ALA A 96 -13.03 -17.57 -16.33
CA ALA A 96 -13.01 -18.66 -17.29
C ALA A 96 -13.32 -20.00 -16.60
N THR A 97 -13.96 -20.92 -17.31
CA THR A 97 -14.25 -22.27 -16.79
C THR A 97 -13.80 -23.35 -17.77
N ILE A 98 -13.42 -24.51 -17.21
CA ILE A 98 -13.14 -25.75 -17.93
C ILE A 98 -14.04 -26.84 -17.37
N THR A 99 -14.79 -27.50 -18.24
CA THR A 99 -15.66 -28.62 -17.90
C THR A 99 -14.95 -29.92 -18.27
N LEU A 100 -14.64 -30.73 -17.26
CA LEU A 100 -14.11 -32.08 -17.42
C LEU A 100 -15.28 -33.06 -17.29
N ALA A 101 -15.62 -33.73 -18.38
CA ALA A 101 -16.75 -34.66 -18.42
C ALA A 101 -16.47 -35.92 -17.58
N THR A 102 -17.50 -36.41 -16.88
CA THR A 102 -17.53 -37.75 -16.27
C THR A 102 -18.58 -38.60 -17.02
N THR A 103 -18.82 -39.84 -16.60
CA THR A 103 -19.81 -40.71 -17.27
C THR A 103 -21.25 -40.18 -17.15
N GLY A 104 -21.63 -39.60 -16.01
CA GLY A 104 -22.97 -39.07 -15.75
C GLY A 104 -23.03 -37.58 -15.36
N GLY A 105 -21.92 -36.86 -15.34
CA GLY A 105 -21.83 -35.48 -14.86
C GLY A 105 -20.57 -34.74 -15.32
N SER A 106 -20.03 -33.86 -14.46
CA SER A 106 -18.79 -33.15 -14.73
C SER A 106 -18.09 -32.63 -13.49
N LEU A 107 -16.78 -32.47 -13.58
CA LEU A 107 -15.97 -31.62 -12.71
C LEU A 107 -15.76 -30.29 -13.43
N VAL A 108 -16.27 -29.19 -12.88
CA VAL A 108 -16.06 -27.85 -13.46
C VAL A 108 -14.99 -27.13 -12.68
N LEU A 109 -13.90 -26.83 -13.35
CA LEU A 109 -12.83 -25.96 -12.86
C LEU A 109 -13.11 -24.52 -13.30
N GLU A 110 -12.78 -23.56 -12.44
CA GLU A 110 -12.76 -22.15 -12.81
C GLU A 110 -11.38 -21.55 -12.57
N ALA A 111 -10.99 -20.56 -13.38
CA ALA A 111 -9.74 -19.84 -13.17
C ALA A 111 -9.70 -19.22 -11.76
N ALA A 112 -8.51 -19.16 -11.15
CA ALA A 112 -8.35 -18.65 -9.78
C ALA A 112 -8.79 -17.18 -9.59
N SER A 113 -8.97 -16.43 -10.68
CA SER A 113 -9.47 -15.05 -10.66
C SER A 113 -10.06 -14.63 -12.02
N PRO A 114 -10.95 -13.63 -12.06
CA PRO A 114 -11.51 -13.13 -13.31
C PRO A 114 -10.44 -12.48 -14.18
N GLY A 115 -10.61 -12.58 -15.49
CA GLY A 115 -9.72 -12.01 -16.49
C GLY A 115 -9.59 -12.89 -17.74
N THR A 116 -9.16 -12.28 -18.84
CA THR A 116 -8.93 -12.97 -20.12
C THR A 116 -7.79 -13.98 -20.06
N TRP A 117 -6.87 -13.82 -19.10
CA TRP A 117 -5.78 -14.78 -18.85
C TRP A 117 -6.30 -16.21 -18.65
N GLY A 118 -7.44 -16.38 -17.97
CA GLY A 118 -8.05 -17.68 -17.72
C GLY A 118 -8.48 -18.41 -18.99
N SER A 119 -8.70 -17.69 -20.09
CA SER A 119 -9.02 -18.27 -21.40
C SER A 119 -7.84 -19.04 -22.03
N ALA A 120 -6.63 -18.88 -21.49
CA ALA A 120 -5.44 -19.62 -21.89
C ALA A 120 -5.22 -20.90 -21.07
N LEU A 121 -6.16 -21.28 -20.21
CA LEU A 121 -6.02 -22.49 -19.40
C LEU A 121 -6.32 -23.77 -20.21
N ARG A 122 -5.57 -24.82 -19.87
CA ARG A 122 -5.74 -26.19 -20.36
C ARG A 122 -5.63 -27.17 -19.19
N ALA A 123 -6.49 -28.18 -19.19
CA ALA A 123 -6.49 -29.25 -18.22
C ALA A 123 -6.35 -30.60 -18.93
N THR A 124 -5.47 -31.45 -18.43
CA THR A 124 -5.25 -32.81 -18.92
C THR A 124 -5.51 -33.78 -17.78
N VAL A 125 -6.40 -34.74 -18.01
CA VAL A 125 -6.71 -35.83 -17.09
C VAL A 125 -6.10 -37.10 -17.64
N ASP A 126 -5.42 -37.87 -16.79
CA ASP A 126 -4.96 -39.22 -17.09
C ASP A 126 -5.22 -40.16 -15.91
N HIS A 127 -5.36 -41.46 -16.19
CA HIS A 127 -5.61 -42.50 -15.18
C HIS A 127 -4.37 -43.35 -14.86
N LEU A 128 -3.15 -42.84 -15.14
CA LEU A 128 -1.89 -43.50 -14.77
C LEU A 128 -1.58 -43.27 -13.29
N THR A 129 -2.44 -43.76 -12.42
CA THR A 129 -2.40 -43.57 -10.97
C THR A 129 -1.59 -44.67 -10.28
N ARG A 130 -1.37 -44.50 -8.98
CA ARG A 130 -0.70 -45.49 -8.11
C ARG A 130 -1.44 -46.82 -8.04
N ASP A 131 -2.75 -46.81 -8.23
CA ASP A 131 -3.62 -47.98 -8.22
C ASP A 131 -4.60 -47.85 -9.38
N THR A 132 -4.31 -48.56 -10.46
CA THR A 132 -5.09 -48.53 -11.70
C THR A 132 -6.43 -49.26 -11.58
N ALA A 133 -6.68 -49.99 -10.48
CA ALA A 133 -7.97 -50.60 -10.19
C ALA A 133 -8.94 -49.60 -9.52
N ASP A 134 -8.44 -48.54 -8.88
CA ASP A 134 -9.26 -47.50 -8.26
C ASP A 134 -9.73 -46.49 -9.32
N THR A 135 -10.98 -46.64 -9.75
CA THR A 135 -11.61 -45.78 -10.77
C THR A 135 -11.92 -44.37 -10.28
N LEU A 136 -11.77 -44.09 -8.99
CA LEU A 136 -11.99 -42.76 -8.41
C LEU A 136 -10.72 -41.91 -8.37
N LEU A 137 -9.55 -42.51 -8.63
CA LEU A 137 -8.27 -41.81 -8.72
C LEU A 137 -7.98 -41.36 -10.15
N PHE A 138 -7.39 -40.17 -10.26
CA PHE A 138 -6.86 -39.65 -11.52
C PHE A 138 -5.69 -38.70 -11.25
N ASN A 139 -4.92 -38.40 -12.29
CA ASN A 139 -3.95 -37.32 -12.30
C ASN A 139 -4.56 -36.12 -13.05
N LEU A 140 -4.27 -34.92 -12.57
CA LEU A 140 -4.69 -33.67 -13.21
C LEU A 140 -3.46 -32.79 -13.46
N LEU A 141 -3.23 -32.45 -14.71
CA LEU A 141 -2.25 -31.45 -15.12
C LEU A 141 -3.02 -30.20 -15.58
N VAL A 142 -2.74 -29.06 -14.96
CA VAL A 142 -3.29 -27.76 -15.34
C VAL A 142 -2.16 -26.91 -15.90
N GLU A 143 -2.39 -26.29 -17.05
CA GLU A 143 -1.40 -25.47 -17.74
C GLU A 143 -2.00 -24.12 -18.13
N GLU A 144 -1.21 -23.05 -17.98
CA GLU A 144 -1.47 -21.75 -18.60
C GLU A 144 -0.67 -21.69 -19.90
N LEU A 145 -1.35 -21.44 -21.01
CA LEU A 145 -0.75 -21.33 -22.34
C LEU A 145 -0.31 -19.89 -22.64
N ASP A 146 0.58 -19.73 -23.60
CA ASP A 146 1.10 -18.43 -24.05
C ASP A 146 0.01 -17.46 -24.55
N ARG A 147 -1.09 -18.01 -25.06
CA ARG A 147 -2.30 -17.30 -25.47
C ARG A 147 -3.51 -18.23 -25.42
N PRO A 148 -4.76 -17.71 -25.46
CA PRO A 148 -5.96 -18.53 -25.62
C PRO A 148 -5.85 -19.45 -26.84
N GLY A 149 -5.99 -20.76 -26.63
CA GLY A 149 -5.82 -21.78 -27.68
C GLY A 149 -4.39 -21.96 -28.20
N GLY A 150 -3.39 -21.45 -27.47
CA GLY A 150 -1.97 -21.64 -27.77
C GLY A 150 -1.50 -23.09 -27.61
N THR A 151 -0.21 -23.30 -27.84
CA THR A 151 0.40 -24.64 -27.71
C THR A 151 1.53 -24.69 -26.69
N ARG A 152 2.11 -23.54 -26.34
CA ARG A 152 3.25 -23.46 -25.41
C ARG A 152 2.75 -23.17 -24.01
N ALA A 153 2.98 -24.09 -23.08
CA ALA A 153 2.74 -23.83 -21.66
C ALA A 153 3.76 -22.82 -21.11
N ILE A 154 3.28 -21.80 -20.41
CA ILE A 154 4.08 -20.79 -19.70
C ILE A 154 4.07 -21.00 -18.18
N ALA A 155 3.07 -21.70 -17.67
CA ALA A 155 3.01 -22.20 -16.30
C ALA A 155 2.29 -23.55 -16.27
N SER A 156 2.63 -24.41 -15.31
CA SER A 156 1.98 -25.70 -15.14
C SER A 156 1.96 -26.15 -13.68
N GLU A 157 0.91 -26.87 -13.32
CA GLU A 157 0.67 -27.44 -12.00
C GLU A 157 0.20 -28.89 -12.18
N GLN A 158 0.89 -29.85 -11.56
CA GLN A 158 0.55 -31.27 -11.67
C GLN A 158 0.10 -31.83 -10.32
N PHE A 159 -1.11 -32.37 -10.28
CA PHE A 159 -1.72 -33.01 -9.12
C PHE A 159 -1.88 -34.50 -9.38
N ARG A 160 -1.06 -35.34 -8.74
CA ARG A 160 -1.06 -36.79 -8.96
C ARG A 160 -1.95 -37.54 -7.97
N ASN A 161 -2.72 -38.53 -8.41
CA ASN A 161 -3.56 -39.34 -7.54
C ASN A 161 -4.55 -38.50 -6.71
N VAL A 162 -5.21 -37.53 -7.36
CA VAL A 162 -6.37 -36.86 -6.77
C VAL A 162 -7.59 -37.76 -6.89
N SER A 163 -8.54 -37.59 -5.99
CA SER A 163 -9.73 -38.43 -5.90
C SER A 163 -11.01 -37.60 -5.96
N VAL A 164 -12.08 -38.17 -6.50
CA VAL A 164 -13.44 -37.59 -6.41
C VAL A 164 -14.16 -37.96 -5.11
N ASP A 165 -13.62 -38.88 -4.31
CA ASP A 165 -14.21 -39.28 -3.02
C ASP A 165 -14.02 -38.17 -1.96
N PRO A 166 -15.10 -37.60 -1.40
CA PRO A 166 -15.02 -36.56 -0.37
C PRO A 166 -14.32 -36.99 0.93
N THR A 167 -14.24 -38.30 1.20
CA THR A 167 -13.58 -38.84 2.39
C THR A 167 -12.07 -39.06 2.18
N SER A 168 -11.61 -38.97 0.93
CA SER A 168 -10.20 -39.13 0.58
C SER A 168 -9.38 -37.93 1.06
N PRO A 169 -8.19 -38.13 1.65
CA PRO A 169 -7.27 -37.03 1.96
C PRO A 169 -6.72 -36.35 0.69
N ARG A 170 -6.94 -36.97 -0.48
CA ARG A 170 -6.60 -36.42 -1.80
C ARG A 170 -7.83 -35.93 -2.55
N PHE A 171 -8.92 -35.61 -1.86
CA PHE A 171 -10.14 -35.09 -2.47
C PHE A 171 -9.83 -33.85 -3.32
N VAL A 172 -10.21 -33.90 -4.60
CA VAL A 172 -9.79 -32.92 -5.62
C VAL A 172 -10.20 -31.50 -5.24
N ASN A 173 -11.36 -31.29 -4.63
CA ASN A 173 -11.80 -29.95 -4.23
C ASN A 173 -10.87 -29.34 -3.18
N THR A 174 -10.54 -30.10 -2.14
CA THR A 174 -9.65 -29.61 -1.06
C THR A 174 -8.26 -29.38 -1.61
N VAL A 175 -7.72 -30.33 -2.37
CA VAL A 175 -6.37 -30.23 -2.94
C VAL A 175 -6.25 -29.02 -3.86
N LEU A 176 -7.18 -28.82 -4.79
CA LEU A 176 -7.11 -27.69 -5.72
C LEU A 176 -7.33 -26.37 -5.01
N ASN A 177 -8.36 -26.24 -4.18
CA ASN A 177 -8.67 -24.96 -3.52
C ASN A 177 -7.58 -24.51 -2.53
N GLU A 178 -6.72 -25.42 -2.04
CA GLU A 178 -5.60 -25.11 -1.15
C GLU A 178 -4.25 -24.95 -1.87
N GLN A 179 -4.01 -25.71 -2.95
CA GLN A 179 -2.66 -25.83 -3.54
C GLN A 179 -2.52 -25.22 -4.93
N SER A 180 -3.61 -25.02 -5.66
CA SER A 180 -3.58 -24.52 -7.04
C SER A 180 -3.53 -22.99 -7.07
N ALA A 181 -2.64 -22.43 -7.90
CA ALA A 181 -2.62 -21.00 -8.18
C ALA A 181 -3.34 -20.64 -9.49
N LEU A 182 -3.63 -21.63 -10.35
CA LEU A 182 -4.27 -21.41 -11.65
C LEU A 182 -5.78 -21.61 -11.63
N VAL A 183 -6.28 -22.59 -10.89
CA VAL A 183 -7.71 -22.98 -10.91
C VAL A 183 -8.27 -23.30 -9.52
N ASN A 184 -9.58 -23.13 -9.36
CA ASN A 184 -10.37 -23.63 -8.22
C ASN A 184 -11.47 -24.56 -8.74
N VAL A 185 -12.05 -25.38 -7.85
CA VAL A 185 -13.22 -26.19 -8.19
C VAL A 185 -14.49 -25.35 -8.05
N ARG A 186 -15.18 -25.14 -9.17
CA ARG A 186 -16.49 -24.49 -9.21
C ARG A 186 -17.62 -25.46 -8.91
N THR A 187 -17.60 -26.62 -9.57
CA THR A 187 -18.58 -27.69 -9.40
C THR A 187 -17.83 -28.99 -9.20
N SER A 188 -18.04 -29.64 -8.05
CA SER A 188 -17.44 -30.95 -7.73
C SER A 188 -17.88 -32.02 -8.74
N ALA A 189 -16.98 -32.95 -9.07
CA ALA A 189 -17.38 -34.19 -9.72
C ALA A 189 -18.34 -35.00 -8.83
N PRO A 190 -19.21 -35.84 -9.42
CA PRO A 190 -19.95 -36.83 -8.66
C PRO A 190 -19.01 -37.79 -7.92
N ALA A 191 -19.38 -38.16 -6.69
CA ALA A 191 -18.50 -38.93 -5.79
C ALA A 191 -18.21 -40.38 -6.25
N THR A 192 -18.87 -40.85 -7.31
CA THR A 192 -18.81 -42.24 -7.80
C THR A 192 -18.06 -42.39 -9.12
N GLU A 193 -17.62 -41.29 -9.74
CA GLU A 193 -17.01 -41.31 -11.08
C GLU A 193 -15.93 -40.23 -11.23
N SER A 194 -14.79 -40.61 -11.80
CA SER A 194 -13.71 -39.69 -12.13
C SER A 194 -13.90 -39.09 -13.54
N PRO A 195 -13.29 -37.92 -13.82
CA PRO A 195 -13.30 -37.35 -15.16
C PRO A 195 -12.66 -38.29 -16.19
N THR A 196 -13.12 -38.25 -17.43
CA THR A 196 -12.58 -39.06 -18.53
C THR A 196 -11.18 -38.61 -18.93
N ASP A 197 -10.33 -39.55 -19.37
CA ASP A 197 -9.00 -39.25 -19.93
C ASP A 197 -9.14 -38.34 -21.16
N ALA A 198 -8.67 -37.10 -21.02
CA ALA A 198 -8.83 -36.05 -22.02
C ALA A 198 -7.88 -34.88 -21.76
N THR A 199 -7.53 -34.18 -22.84
CA THR A 199 -6.96 -32.83 -22.79
C THR A 199 -8.00 -31.83 -23.25
N VAL A 200 -8.34 -30.88 -22.39
CA VAL A 200 -9.41 -29.90 -22.59
C VAL A 200 -8.87 -28.49 -22.39
N SER A 201 -9.09 -27.61 -23.37
CA SER A 201 -8.71 -26.19 -23.31
C SER A 201 -9.94 -25.30 -23.18
N VAL A 202 -9.80 -24.11 -22.58
CA VAL A 202 -10.89 -23.13 -22.52
C VAL A 202 -11.23 -22.56 -23.91
N ALA A 203 -10.21 -22.26 -24.71
CA ALA A 203 -10.35 -21.60 -26.00
C ALA A 203 -9.72 -22.40 -27.14
N ASN A 204 -10.31 -22.28 -28.33
CA ASN A 204 -9.75 -22.71 -29.60
C ASN A 204 -8.61 -21.77 -30.04
N PRO A 205 -7.74 -22.17 -30.99
CA PRO A 205 -6.67 -21.31 -31.51
C PRO A 205 -7.13 -20.00 -32.16
N ASP A 206 -8.41 -19.91 -32.54
CA ASP A 206 -9.03 -18.69 -33.07
C ASP A 206 -9.55 -17.74 -31.96
N GLY A 207 -9.39 -18.12 -30.69
CA GLY A 207 -9.82 -17.37 -29.52
C GLY A 207 -11.29 -17.59 -29.12
N THR A 208 -12.05 -18.40 -29.85
CA THR A 208 -13.43 -18.76 -29.47
C THR A 208 -13.46 -19.79 -28.34
N ALA A 209 -14.54 -19.83 -27.56
CA ALA A 209 -14.71 -20.85 -26.52
C ALA A 209 -14.78 -22.25 -27.13
N THR A 210 -14.15 -23.23 -26.48
CA THR A 210 -14.42 -24.65 -26.79
C THR A 210 -15.79 -25.04 -26.24
N ALA A 211 -16.33 -26.18 -26.67
CA ALA A 211 -17.59 -26.71 -26.12
C ALA A 211 -17.50 -27.03 -24.61
N ALA A 212 -16.28 -27.24 -24.10
CA ALA A 212 -16.00 -27.55 -22.71
C ALA A 212 -15.52 -26.32 -21.91
N GLY A 213 -15.45 -25.15 -22.52
CA GLY A 213 -14.88 -23.95 -21.92
C GLY A 213 -15.82 -22.75 -21.92
N THR A 214 -15.69 -21.88 -20.93
CA THR A 214 -16.23 -20.51 -20.99
C THR A 214 -15.07 -19.52 -20.91
N LEU A 215 -15.06 -18.51 -21.78
CA LEU A 215 -14.00 -17.50 -21.79
C LEU A 215 -14.07 -16.60 -20.55
N GLY A 216 -12.90 -16.22 -20.04
CA GLY A 216 -12.77 -15.16 -19.05
C GLY A 216 -12.83 -13.77 -19.70
N SER A 217 -13.09 -12.76 -18.87
CA SER A 217 -13.16 -11.36 -19.32
C SER A 217 -12.46 -10.45 -18.32
N ASP A 218 -11.75 -9.44 -18.82
CA ASP A 218 -11.09 -8.43 -17.98
C ASP A 218 -12.07 -7.44 -17.38
N GLY A 219 -13.35 -7.52 -17.74
CA GLY A 219 -14.38 -6.57 -17.35
C GLY A 219 -14.29 -5.24 -18.10
N ASN A 220 -15.17 -4.32 -17.71
CA ASN A 220 -15.22 -2.97 -18.25
C ASN A 220 -14.05 -2.12 -17.71
N PRO A 221 -13.73 -0.98 -18.35
CA PRO A 221 -12.83 0.01 -17.76
C PRO A 221 -13.29 0.41 -16.35
N ILE A 222 -12.36 0.54 -15.41
CA ILE A 222 -12.67 0.91 -14.02
C ILE A 222 -13.18 2.36 -13.94
N ALA A 223 -14.12 2.60 -13.03
CA ALA A 223 -14.62 3.93 -12.70
C ALA A 223 -14.32 4.27 -11.24
N ASP A 224 -14.54 5.53 -10.86
CA ASP A 224 -14.39 6.01 -9.49
C ASP A 224 -15.16 5.16 -8.47
N ALA A 225 -16.34 4.65 -8.85
CA ALA A 225 -17.17 3.79 -7.98
C ALA A 225 -16.45 2.52 -7.51
N GLN A 226 -15.66 1.85 -8.37
CA GLN A 226 -14.92 0.65 -7.96
C GLN A 226 -13.74 0.98 -7.04
N ILE A 227 -13.21 2.20 -7.10
CA ILE A 227 -12.10 2.66 -6.28
C ILE A 227 -12.60 3.11 -4.91
N THR A 228 -13.66 3.94 -4.86
CA THR A 228 -14.30 4.33 -3.61
C THR A 228 -14.93 3.13 -2.90
N GLY A 229 -15.58 2.24 -3.66
CA GLY A 229 -16.18 1.02 -3.13
C GLY A 229 -17.28 1.26 -2.09
N ASP A 230 -17.59 0.20 -1.35
CA ASP A 230 -18.58 0.13 -0.28
C ASP A 230 -17.92 -0.46 0.97
N GLN A 231 -18.13 0.20 2.11
CA GLN A 231 -17.52 -0.17 3.38
C GLN A 231 -18.06 -1.48 3.95
N ASN A 232 -19.38 -1.70 3.90
CA ASN A 232 -20.01 -2.91 4.42
C ASN A 232 -19.61 -4.14 3.60
N ALA A 233 -19.46 -3.95 2.28
CA ALA A 233 -18.98 -4.98 1.37
C ALA A 233 -17.45 -5.11 1.33
N ARG A 234 -16.70 -4.24 2.03
CA ARG A 234 -15.22 -4.17 2.03
C ARG A 234 -14.63 -4.16 0.62
N THR A 235 -15.13 -3.28 -0.23
CA THR A 235 -14.65 -3.12 -1.62
C THR A 235 -13.91 -1.80 -1.83
N GLY A 236 -13.12 -1.68 -2.90
CA GLY A 236 -12.37 -0.45 -3.18
C GLY A 236 -11.37 -0.11 -2.07
N ILE A 237 -11.34 1.15 -1.61
CA ILE A 237 -10.51 1.60 -0.48
C ILE A 237 -10.79 0.83 0.81
N PHE A 238 -12.03 0.39 1.03
CA PHE A 238 -12.42 -0.34 2.24
C PHE A 238 -12.00 -1.81 2.23
N ALA A 239 -11.52 -2.35 1.11
CA ALA A 239 -10.88 -3.67 1.09
C ALA A 239 -9.64 -3.72 2.00
N LEU A 240 -8.99 -2.57 2.22
CA LEU A 240 -7.85 -2.43 3.13
C LEU A 240 -8.23 -2.62 4.61
N GLU A 241 -9.52 -2.70 4.96
CA GLU A 241 -9.93 -3.05 6.34
C GLU A 241 -9.46 -4.45 6.74
N SER A 242 -9.30 -5.36 5.76
CA SER A 242 -8.77 -6.70 5.98
C SER A 242 -7.24 -6.74 6.15
N ALA A 243 -6.54 -5.62 5.94
CA ALA A 243 -5.11 -5.50 6.18
C ALA A 243 -4.84 -4.92 7.58
N ASP A 244 -3.80 -5.42 8.25
CA ASP A 244 -3.41 -4.95 9.59
C ASP A 244 -2.95 -3.48 9.57
N LEU A 245 -1.94 -3.16 8.75
CA LEU A 245 -1.33 -1.83 8.69
C LEU A 245 -0.94 -1.45 7.28
N PHE A 246 -1.15 -0.18 6.92
CA PHE A 246 -0.52 0.49 5.79
C PHE A 246 -0.20 1.94 6.17
N ASN A 247 0.85 2.51 5.59
CA ASN A 247 1.33 3.85 5.93
C ASN A 247 1.12 4.86 4.81
N LEU A 248 1.16 4.39 3.57
CA LEU A 248 1.03 5.20 2.36
C LEU A 248 -0.11 4.62 1.51
N LEU A 249 -0.93 5.47 0.92
CA LEU A 249 -1.96 5.08 -0.05
C LEU A 249 -1.67 5.75 -1.39
N CYS A 250 -1.56 4.94 -2.43
CA CYS A 250 -1.40 5.35 -3.82
C CYS A 250 -2.59 4.85 -4.64
N ILE A 251 -3.26 5.78 -5.32
CA ILE A 251 -4.36 5.46 -6.24
C ILE A 251 -4.00 6.06 -7.60
N PRO A 252 -3.31 5.30 -8.47
CA PRO A 252 -2.95 5.80 -9.79
C PRO A 252 -4.19 6.10 -10.64
N PRO A 253 -4.07 6.95 -11.67
CA PRO A 253 -5.20 7.37 -12.50
C PRO A 253 -5.81 6.18 -13.24
N ARG A 254 -7.10 6.22 -13.58
CA ARG A 254 -7.80 5.07 -14.18
C ARG A 254 -7.23 4.67 -15.55
N THR A 255 -6.80 5.65 -16.32
CA THR A 255 -6.01 5.48 -17.54
C THR A 255 -4.93 6.58 -17.58
N PRO A 256 -3.95 6.52 -18.49
CA PRO A 256 -2.95 7.58 -18.61
C PRO A 256 -3.53 8.98 -18.80
N THR A 257 -4.74 9.12 -19.34
CA THR A 257 -5.39 10.42 -19.61
C THR A 257 -6.64 10.69 -18.76
N ASN A 258 -7.13 9.69 -18.02
CA ASN A 258 -8.34 9.81 -17.21
C ASN A 258 -8.04 9.66 -15.72
N ASP A 259 -8.08 10.78 -15.02
CA ASP A 259 -7.80 10.92 -13.60
C ASP A 259 -8.99 10.56 -12.71
N LEU A 260 -8.75 10.56 -11.41
CA LEU A 260 -9.75 10.37 -10.36
C LEU A 260 -10.55 11.65 -10.14
N ALA A 261 -11.84 11.49 -9.81
CA ALA A 261 -12.67 12.61 -9.40
C ALA A 261 -12.26 13.13 -8.01
N ASN A 262 -12.45 14.43 -7.77
CA ASN A 262 -12.14 15.05 -6.47
C ASN A 262 -12.90 14.41 -5.30
N ALA A 263 -14.11 13.90 -5.54
CA ALA A 263 -14.86 13.17 -4.52
C ALA A 263 -14.19 11.86 -4.09
N THR A 264 -13.55 11.14 -5.03
CA THR A 264 -12.79 9.92 -4.75
C THR A 264 -11.54 10.24 -3.93
N TRP A 265 -10.84 11.33 -4.26
CA TRP A 265 -9.71 11.80 -3.45
C TRP A 265 -10.14 12.21 -2.03
N ALA A 266 -11.29 12.87 -1.88
CA ALA A 266 -11.84 13.23 -0.57
C ALA A 266 -12.16 11.98 0.27
N ALA A 267 -12.81 10.97 -0.32
CA ALA A 267 -13.09 9.71 0.36
C ALA A 267 -11.79 8.99 0.79
N ALA A 268 -10.79 8.93 -0.09
CA ALA A 268 -9.48 8.34 0.22
C ALA A 268 -8.73 9.10 1.32
N ALA A 269 -8.79 10.44 1.32
CA ALA A 269 -8.14 11.27 2.33
C ALA A 269 -8.76 11.06 3.72
N THR A 270 -10.10 11.04 3.81
CA THR A 270 -10.82 10.72 5.05
C THR A 270 -10.47 9.32 5.55
N TYR A 271 -10.44 8.33 4.65
CA TYR A 271 -10.06 6.97 5.02
C TYR A 271 -8.62 6.88 5.56
N CYS A 272 -7.68 7.57 4.90
CA CYS A 272 -6.30 7.69 5.36
C CYS A 272 -6.18 8.36 6.74
N GLN A 273 -7.01 9.37 7.03
CA GLN A 273 -7.05 9.98 8.36
C GLN A 273 -7.45 8.96 9.43
N THR A 274 -8.54 8.21 9.21
CA THR A 274 -9.02 7.18 10.14
C THR A 274 -8.00 6.05 10.33
N ARG A 275 -7.32 5.64 9.27
CA ARG A 275 -6.32 4.56 9.29
C ARG A 275 -4.91 5.02 9.66
N ARG A 276 -4.71 6.30 10.03
CA ARG A 276 -3.41 6.91 10.34
C ARG A 276 -2.36 6.74 9.22
N ALA A 277 -2.80 6.84 7.97
CA ALA A 277 -1.97 6.74 6.78
C ALA A 277 -1.89 8.07 6.02
N MET A 278 -0.91 8.20 5.12
CA MET A 278 -0.76 9.33 4.20
C MET A 278 -1.23 8.97 2.79
N LEU A 279 -2.08 9.81 2.22
CA LEU A 279 -2.46 9.76 0.81
C LEU A 279 -1.44 10.50 -0.06
N ILE A 280 -0.97 9.86 -1.13
CA ILE A 280 -0.14 10.48 -2.16
C ILE A 280 -1.05 10.79 -3.35
N VAL A 281 -1.23 12.08 -3.65
CA VAL A 281 -2.13 12.55 -4.70
C VAL A 281 -1.36 12.90 -5.95
N ASP A 282 -1.80 12.31 -7.07
CA ASP A 282 -1.24 12.54 -8.39
C ASP A 282 -1.81 13.80 -9.04
N PRO A 283 -1.02 14.49 -9.89
CA PRO A 283 -1.50 15.62 -10.67
C PRO A 283 -2.30 15.11 -11.88
N PRO A 284 -3.49 15.68 -12.14
CA PRO A 284 -4.22 15.41 -13.36
C PRO A 284 -3.41 15.66 -14.63
N ALA A 285 -3.54 14.78 -15.62
CA ALA A 285 -2.86 14.92 -16.92
C ALA A 285 -3.19 16.26 -17.59
N ALA A 286 -4.44 16.71 -17.40
CA ALA A 286 -4.95 17.96 -17.94
C ALA A 286 -4.18 19.21 -17.44
N TRP A 287 -3.51 19.16 -16.28
CA TRP A 287 -2.79 20.32 -15.74
C TRP A 287 -1.60 20.74 -16.61
N THR A 288 -1.03 19.82 -17.39
CA THR A 288 0.10 20.11 -18.29
C THR A 288 -0.28 20.07 -19.77
N SER A 289 -1.58 19.99 -20.09
CA SER A 289 -2.08 19.91 -21.47
C SER A 289 -1.74 21.16 -22.29
N ASN A 290 -1.79 22.34 -21.65
CA ASN A 290 -1.31 23.60 -22.22
C ASN A 290 -0.15 24.15 -21.37
N PRO A 291 1.10 24.10 -21.86
CA PRO A 291 2.26 24.62 -21.13
C PRO A 291 2.17 26.08 -20.72
N ALA A 292 1.45 26.92 -21.48
CA ALA A 292 1.34 28.36 -21.20
C ALA A 292 0.47 28.64 -19.95
N THR A 293 -0.51 27.77 -19.65
CA THR A 293 -1.42 27.94 -18.51
C THR A 293 -1.19 26.92 -17.40
N ALA A 294 -0.19 26.03 -17.54
CA ALA A 294 0.00 24.90 -16.63
C ALA A 294 0.08 25.28 -15.15
N ILE A 295 0.80 26.36 -14.82
CA ILE A 295 0.92 26.83 -13.44
C ILE A 295 -0.42 27.35 -12.90
N ALA A 296 -1.14 28.17 -13.67
CA ALA A 296 -2.45 28.68 -13.26
C ALA A 296 -3.48 27.56 -13.09
N THR A 297 -3.47 26.56 -13.99
CA THR A 297 -4.30 25.37 -13.91
C THR A 297 -3.96 24.54 -12.67
N ALA A 298 -2.67 24.34 -12.36
CA ALA A 298 -2.23 23.62 -11.17
C ALA A 298 -2.64 24.34 -9.87
N VAL A 299 -2.50 25.66 -9.81
CA VAL A 299 -2.97 26.48 -8.67
C VAL A 299 -4.46 26.31 -8.44
N THR A 300 -5.25 26.42 -9.50
CA THR A 300 -6.71 26.28 -9.43
C THR A 300 -7.09 24.85 -9.03
N GLY A 301 -6.48 23.86 -9.67
CA GLY A 301 -6.76 22.44 -9.45
C GLY A 301 -6.46 22.00 -8.02
N VAL A 302 -5.30 22.37 -7.45
CA VAL A 302 -4.95 21.97 -6.08
C VAL A 302 -5.84 22.66 -5.04
N ASN A 303 -6.28 23.89 -5.29
CA ASN A 303 -7.22 24.59 -4.41
C ASN A 303 -8.61 23.95 -4.44
N THR A 304 -9.12 23.58 -5.61
CA THR A 304 -10.38 22.85 -5.76
C THR A 304 -10.30 21.49 -5.07
N LEU A 305 -9.20 20.77 -5.25
CA LEU A 305 -8.96 19.49 -4.57
C LEU A 305 -8.97 19.65 -3.04
N ARG A 306 -8.26 20.66 -2.51
CA ARG A 306 -8.24 20.93 -1.07
C ARG A 306 -9.63 21.25 -0.54
N GLY A 307 -10.41 22.05 -1.28
CA GLY A 307 -11.79 22.36 -0.94
C GLY A 307 -12.70 21.12 -0.88
N ALA A 308 -12.46 20.14 -1.76
CA ALA A 308 -13.21 18.88 -1.76
C ALA A 308 -12.79 17.93 -0.62
N ILE A 309 -11.49 17.87 -0.29
CA ILE A 309 -10.97 17.02 0.80
C ILE A 309 -11.36 17.57 2.18
N GLY A 310 -11.40 18.90 2.33
CA GLY A 310 -11.61 19.54 3.63
C GLY A 310 -10.32 19.65 4.46
N ASN A 311 -10.29 20.60 5.40
CA ASN A 311 -9.07 20.93 6.13
C ASN A 311 -8.58 19.80 7.05
N ASP A 312 -9.50 19.07 7.67
CA ASP A 312 -9.18 18.02 8.65
C ASP A 312 -8.46 16.83 7.99
N ALA A 313 -8.93 16.40 6.81
CA ALA A 313 -8.31 15.30 6.07
C ALA A 313 -7.08 15.74 5.26
N ALA A 314 -6.95 17.04 4.93
CA ALA A 314 -5.84 17.56 4.13
C ALA A 314 -4.46 17.44 4.82
N ILE A 315 -4.42 17.28 6.15
CA ILE A 315 -3.17 17.02 6.89
C ILE A 315 -2.57 15.65 6.51
N ASN A 316 -3.41 14.68 6.11
CA ASN A 316 -3.01 13.33 5.73
C ASN A 316 -2.91 13.13 4.21
N ALA A 317 -2.80 14.22 3.43
CA ALA A 317 -2.65 14.14 1.97
C ALA A 317 -1.46 14.99 1.49
N ALA A 318 -0.73 14.51 0.50
CA ALA A 318 0.36 15.23 -0.15
C ALA A 318 0.23 15.13 -1.68
N ALA A 319 0.03 16.26 -2.35
CA ALA A 319 -0.07 16.33 -3.81
C ALA A 319 1.29 16.62 -4.44
N TYR A 320 1.54 16.01 -5.60
CA TYR A 320 2.77 16.17 -6.36
C TYR A 320 2.49 16.68 -7.77
N PHE A 321 3.39 17.51 -8.33
CA PHE A 321 3.28 18.04 -9.69
C PHE A 321 4.67 18.31 -10.27
N PRO A 322 4.93 18.05 -11.56
CA PRO A 322 4.04 17.46 -12.56
C PRO A 322 4.17 15.92 -12.61
N ARG A 323 3.75 15.31 -13.73
CA ARG A 323 3.94 13.88 -14.00
C ARG A 323 5.35 13.56 -14.50
N LEU A 324 5.74 12.29 -14.41
CA LEU A 324 7.05 11.77 -14.82
C LEU A 324 7.02 11.33 -16.28
N ARG A 325 8.11 11.51 -17.01
CA ARG A 325 8.34 10.89 -18.32
C ARG A 325 9.38 9.78 -18.20
N MET A 326 8.96 8.56 -18.48
CA MET A 326 9.78 7.35 -18.38
C MET A 326 9.58 6.48 -19.63
N PRO A 327 10.56 5.63 -19.99
CA PRO A 327 10.38 4.63 -21.05
C PRO A 327 9.35 3.59 -20.63
N ASP A 328 8.40 3.27 -21.52
CA ASP A 328 7.40 2.21 -21.30
C ASP A 328 7.89 0.86 -21.88
N PRO A 329 8.18 -0.15 -21.05
CA PRO A 329 8.64 -1.46 -21.52
C PRO A 329 7.65 -2.17 -22.44
N LEU A 330 6.34 -1.89 -22.33
CA LEU A 330 5.32 -2.49 -23.19
C LEU A 330 5.14 -1.74 -24.52
N SER A 331 5.72 -0.55 -24.66
CA SER A 331 5.64 0.27 -25.87
C SER A 331 7.01 0.49 -26.50
N GLU A 332 7.83 -0.57 -26.58
CA GLU A 332 9.19 -0.54 -27.16
C GLU A 332 10.11 0.52 -26.50
N ASN A 333 9.94 0.76 -25.20
CA ASN A 333 10.65 1.78 -24.42
C ASN A 333 10.45 3.23 -24.93
N ARG A 334 9.38 3.50 -25.68
CA ARG A 334 9.00 4.89 -25.99
C ARG A 334 8.64 5.64 -24.72
N LEU A 335 8.96 6.93 -24.70
CA LEU A 335 8.64 7.80 -23.57
C LEU A 335 7.13 7.96 -23.43
N ALA A 336 6.62 7.73 -22.22
CA ALA A 336 5.23 7.93 -21.85
C ALA A 336 5.14 8.73 -20.53
N ASP A 337 3.98 9.34 -20.32
CA ASP A 337 3.68 10.14 -19.14
C ASP A 337 3.06 9.26 -18.04
N PHE A 338 3.69 9.23 -16.86
CA PHE A 338 3.26 8.43 -15.71
C PHE A 338 2.95 9.29 -14.49
N ALA A 339 1.94 8.87 -13.74
CA ALA A 339 1.62 9.47 -12.47
C ALA A 339 2.73 9.20 -11.43
N PRO A 340 3.13 10.19 -10.62
CA PRO A 340 4.30 10.08 -9.76
C PRO A 340 4.10 9.25 -8.48
N CYS A 341 2.88 8.89 -8.06
CA CYS A 341 2.61 8.32 -6.74
C CYS A 341 3.48 7.09 -6.41
N GLY A 342 3.62 6.14 -7.34
CA GLY A 342 4.43 4.94 -7.15
C GLY A 342 5.91 5.27 -6.93
N ALA A 343 6.49 6.07 -7.81
CA ALA A 343 7.89 6.49 -7.69
C ALA A 343 8.14 7.32 -6.41
N VAL A 344 7.22 8.23 -6.07
CA VAL A 344 7.29 9.05 -4.85
C VAL A 344 7.19 8.18 -3.60
N ALA A 345 6.25 7.22 -3.54
CA ALA A 345 6.15 6.28 -2.44
C ALA A 345 7.42 5.45 -2.26
N GLY A 346 8.06 5.05 -3.37
CA GLY A 346 9.34 4.36 -3.34
C GLY A 346 10.46 5.23 -2.75
N ILE A 347 10.54 6.50 -3.15
CA ILE A 347 11.50 7.47 -2.58
C ILE A 347 11.23 7.70 -1.09
N ILE A 348 9.97 7.78 -0.68
CA ILE A 348 9.58 7.90 0.72
C ILE A 348 10.08 6.67 1.51
N SER A 349 9.80 5.46 1.03
CA SER A 349 10.27 4.21 1.63
C SER A 349 11.79 4.16 1.76
N ARG A 350 12.50 4.53 0.68
CA ARG A 350 13.97 4.62 0.67
C ARG A 350 14.49 5.61 1.71
N THR A 351 13.85 6.77 1.84
CA THR A 351 14.24 7.81 2.80
C THR A 351 14.06 7.31 4.22
N ASP A 352 12.93 6.66 4.52
CA ASP A 352 12.64 6.12 5.85
C ASP A 352 13.69 5.11 6.29
N VAL A 353 14.03 4.15 5.43
CA VAL A 353 15.03 3.11 5.72
C VAL A 353 16.41 3.72 5.98
N GLN A 354 16.78 4.76 5.22
CA GLN A 354 18.11 5.35 5.31
C GLN A 354 18.25 6.39 6.41
N ARG A 355 17.19 7.14 6.72
CA ARG A 355 17.26 8.38 7.52
C ARG A 355 16.15 8.53 8.56
N GLY A 356 15.20 7.60 8.62
CA GLY A 356 14.04 7.66 9.50
C GLY A 356 12.89 8.49 8.92
N VAL A 357 11.67 8.20 9.40
CA VAL A 357 10.40 8.82 8.94
C VAL A 357 10.34 10.34 9.16
N TRP A 358 11.12 10.86 10.12
CA TRP A 358 11.24 12.28 10.44
C TRP A 358 12.09 13.07 9.42
N LYS A 359 12.77 12.39 8.48
CA LYS A 359 13.50 13.06 7.40
C LYS A 359 12.57 13.39 6.23
N ALA A 360 12.63 14.64 5.75
CA ALA A 360 11.92 15.04 4.54
C ALA A 360 12.37 14.21 3.32
N PRO A 361 11.44 13.55 2.59
CA PRO A 361 11.71 12.78 1.37
C PRO A 361 11.80 13.68 0.13
N ALA A 362 12.60 14.74 0.25
CA ALA A 362 12.81 15.76 -0.78
C ALA A 362 14.27 16.25 -0.77
N GLY A 363 14.69 16.87 -1.86
CA GLY A 363 16.05 17.39 -2.04
C GLY A 363 16.91 16.46 -2.89
N LEU A 364 18.24 16.63 -2.78
CA LEU A 364 19.22 15.92 -3.61
C LEU A 364 19.21 14.39 -3.47
N ALA A 365 18.77 13.86 -2.32
CA ALA A 365 18.65 12.42 -2.10
C ALA A 365 17.34 11.81 -2.65
N ALA A 366 16.39 12.67 -3.05
CA ALA A 366 15.07 12.29 -3.54
C ALA A 366 15.01 12.31 -5.07
N SER A 367 16.03 11.75 -5.72
CA SER A 367 16.11 11.63 -7.18
C SER A 367 15.28 10.45 -7.70
N PHE A 368 14.75 10.63 -8.91
CA PHE A 368 14.06 9.59 -9.68
C PHE A 368 15.07 8.80 -10.51
N SER A 369 15.02 7.47 -10.40
CA SER A 369 15.81 6.57 -11.23
C SER A 369 15.05 6.27 -12.52
N GLY A 370 15.71 6.33 -13.67
CA GLY A 370 15.12 6.00 -14.97
C GLY A 370 14.15 7.04 -15.56
N ALA A 371 13.84 8.13 -14.83
CA ALA A 371 13.12 9.27 -15.39
C ALA A 371 13.98 9.98 -16.44
N GLN A 372 13.43 10.22 -17.63
CA GLN A 372 14.08 11.00 -18.68
C GLN A 372 13.56 12.44 -18.76
N GLY A 373 12.47 12.73 -18.06
CA GLY A 373 11.89 14.06 -18.04
C GLY A 373 10.72 14.19 -17.10
N LEU A 374 10.15 15.39 -17.09
CA LEU A 374 8.90 15.74 -16.46
C LEU A 374 7.94 16.25 -17.54
N THR A 375 6.63 16.12 -17.34
CA THR A 375 5.66 16.66 -18.32
C THR A 375 5.67 18.18 -18.38
N TYR A 376 6.19 18.85 -17.34
CA TYR A 376 6.39 20.28 -17.29
C TYR A 376 7.71 20.64 -16.60
N THR A 377 8.55 21.44 -17.25
CA THR A 377 9.77 21.97 -16.62
C THR A 377 9.48 23.37 -16.11
N MET A 378 9.48 23.55 -14.79
CA MET A 378 9.18 24.83 -14.15
C MET A 378 10.44 25.59 -13.72
N THR A 379 10.32 26.92 -13.66
CA THR A 379 11.34 27.83 -13.12
C THR A 379 11.18 28.05 -11.61
N ASP A 380 12.18 28.67 -10.98
CA ASP A 380 12.13 28.98 -9.54
C ASP A 380 10.97 29.91 -9.15
N PRO A 381 10.67 31.00 -9.89
CA PRO A 381 9.49 31.82 -9.60
C PRO A 381 8.18 31.05 -9.69
N GLN A 382 8.03 30.14 -10.67
CA GLN A 382 6.84 29.32 -10.82
C GLN A 382 6.69 28.32 -9.66
N ASN A 383 7.78 27.68 -9.25
CA ASN A 383 7.80 26.86 -8.04
C ASN A 383 7.44 27.69 -6.79
N GLY A 384 7.90 28.93 -6.72
CA GLY A 384 7.54 29.89 -5.66
C GLY A 384 6.06 30.24 -5.59
N GLN A 385 5.28 29.99 -6.65
CA GLN A 385 3.82 30.12 -6.64
C GLN A 385 3.10 28.85 -6.14
N LEU A 386 3.66 27.67 -6.43
CA LEU A 386 3.04 26.37 -6.13
C LEU A 386 3.38 25.86 -4.72
N ASN A 387 4.60 26.11 -4.23
CA ASN A 387 5.00 25.63 -2.91
C ASN A 387 4.16 26.25 -1.76
N PRO A 388 3.88 27.58 -1.75
CA PRO A 388 3.03 28.21 -0.72
C PRO A 388 1.61 27.65 -0.62
N ILE A 389 1.10 27.00 -1.66
CA ILE A 389 -0.22 26.35 -1.67
C ILE A 389 -0.15 24.84 -1.36
N GLY A 390 0.99 24.34 -0.89
CA GLY A 390 1.12 22.94 -0.46
C GLY A 390 1.17 21.93 -1.62
N LEU A 391 1.54 22.37 -2.84
CA LEU A 391 1.77 21.48 -3.98
C LEU A 391 3.26 21.17 -4.10
N ASN A 392 3.63 19.89 -3.94
CA ASN A 392 5.03 19.47 -3.98
C ASN A 392 5.52 19.37 -5.42
N CYS A 393 6.53 20.18 -5.76
CA CYS A 393 7.02 20.24 -7.12
C CYS A 393 8.11 19.19 -7.38
N LEU A 394 8.02 18.51 -8.52
CA LEU A 394 9.11 17.72 -9.09
C LEU A 394 9.91 18.64 -10.00
N ARG A 395 11.23 18.65 -9.85
CA ARG A 395 12.13 19.59 -10.52
C ARG A 395 13.21 18.85 -11.28
N SER A 396 13.66 19.48 -12.37
CA SER A 396 14.80 19.04 -13.16
C SER A 396 15.95 19.99 -12.94
N PHE A 397 17.13 19.46 -12.62
CA PHE A 397 18.36 20.23 -12.48
C PHE A 397 19.44 19.62 -13.38
N PRO A 398 20.27 20.43 -14.07
CA PRO A 398 21.22 19.93 -15.06
C PRO A 398 22.21 18.87 -14.56
N VAL A 399 22.62 18.93 -13.29
CA VAL A 399 23.64 18.03 -12.72
C VAL A 399 23.03 16.91 -11.88
N THR A 400 21.98 17.21 -11.12
CA THR A 400 21.41 16.27 -10.13
C THR A 400 20.19 15.50 -10.66
N GLY A 401 19.78 15.77 -11.90
CA GLY A 401 18.68 15.07 -12.57
C GLY A 401 17.29 15.52 -12.11
N HIS A 402 16.33 14.61 -12.20
CA HIS A 402 14.94 14.83 -11.79
C HIS A 402 14.73 14.41 -10.35
N LEU A 403 14.09 15.25 -9.55
CA LEU A 403 13.99 15.05 -8.11
C LEU A 403 12.74 15.65 -7.50
N VAL A 404 12.36 15.14 -6.33
CA VAL A 404 11.28 15.70 -5.50
C VAL A 404 11.80 16.94 -4.77
N TRP A 405 11.17 18.09 -4.98
CA TRP A 405 11.57 19.39 -4.44
C TRP A 405 10.46 20.05 -3.62
N GLY A 406 9.77 19.25 -2.80
CA GLY A 406 8.75 19.70 -1.86
C GLY A 406 8.35 18.57 -0.91
N ALA A 407 8.04 18.91 0.34
CA ALA A 407 7.63 17.95 1.36
C ALA A 407 6.52 18.53 2.28
N ARG A 408 5.51 19.15 1.68
CA ARG A 408 4.33 19.72 2.34
C ARG A 408 3.12 18.81 2.22
N THR A 409 2.22 18.90 3.19
CA THR A 409 0.87 18.33 3.12
C THR A 409 -0.07 19.30 2.39
N LEU A 410 -1.27 18.88 2.02
CA LEU A 410 -2.28 19.77 1.43
C LEU A 410 -2.79 20.81 2.43
N ALA A 411 -2.75 20.51 3.73
CA ALA A 411 -2.97 21.48 4.80
C ALA A 411 -1.78 22.44 5.01
N GLY A 412 -0.65 22.18 4.36
CA GLY A 412 0.56 23.00 4.41
C GLY A 412 0.55 24.24 3.52
N ALA A 413 -0.62 24.65 3.03
CA ALA A 413 -0.78 25.96 2.42
C ALA A 413 -0.51 27.04 3.48
N ASP A 414 0.34 28.03 3.15
CA ASP A 414 0.84 29.03 4.11
C ASP A 414 -0.30 29.81 4.79
N LEU A 415 -1.43 29.98 4.09
CA LEU A 415 -2.64 30.63 4.59
C LEU A 415 -3.34 29.87 5.73
N LEU A 416 -3.15 28.56 5.84
CA LEU A 416 -3.81 27.73 6.85
C LEU A 416 -3.09 27.72 8.20
N ALA A 417 -1.83 28.20 8.25
CA ALA A 417 -0.98 28.22 9.45
C ALA A 417 -0.97 26.89 10.24
N SER A 418 -1.08 25.76 9.54
CA SER A 418 -1.17 24.43 10.16
C SER A 418 0.16 23.96 10.77
N GLU A 419 0.10 23.40 11.97
CA GLU A 419 1.23 22.71 12.60
C GLU A 419 1.66 21.47 11.79
N TRP A 420 0.74 20.89 11.03
CA TRP A 420 0.92 19.71 10.17
C TRP A 420 1.33 20.06 8.74
N LYS A 421 1.92 21.24 8.54
CA LYS A 421 2.37 21.73 7.23
C LYS A 421 3.33 20.78 6.51
N TYR A 422 4.23 20.14 7.25
CA TYR A 422 5.31 19.34 6.68
C TYR A 422 5.00 17.85 6.71
N LEU A 423 5.17 17.20 5.56
CA LEU A 423 5.05 15.76 5.37
C LEU A 423 5.85 14.94 6.40
N PRO A 424 7.16 15.16 6.63
CA PRO A 424 7.91 14.38 7.62
C PRO A 424 7.39 14.57 9.06
N VAL A 425 6.89 15.77 9.40
CA VAL A 425 6.35 16.04 10.73
C VAL A 425 5.06 15.26 10.96
N ARG A 426 4.14 15.29 9.99
CA ARG A 426 2.90 14.52 10.10
C ARG A 426 3.14 13.01 10.08
N ARG A 427 4.00 12.52 9.18
CA ARG A 427 4.35 11.09 9.11
C ARG A 427 4.99 10.58 10.40
N PHE A 428 5.85 11.38 11.02
CA PHE A 428 6.44 11.02 12.30
C PHE A 428 5.39 10.97 13.41
N ALA A 429 4.44 11.91 13.45
CA ALA A 429 3.33 11.86 14.39
C ALA A 429 2.46 10.60 14.22
N LEU A 430 2.09 10.26 12.97
CA LEU A 430 1.33 9.04 12.68
C LEU A 430 2.08 7.76 13.13
N PHE A 431 3.39 7.71 12.90
CA PHE A 431 4.24 6.62 13.38
C PHE A 431 4.26 6.53 14.92
N LEU A 432 4.35 7.66 15.63
CA LEU A 432 4.29 7.70 17.09
C LEU A 432 2.91 7.25 17.60
N GLU A 433 1.83 7.84 17.07
CA GLU A 433 0.45 7.50 17.44
C GLU A 433 0.19 6.00 17.32
N GLU A 434 0.61 5.38 16.21
CA GLU A 434 0.39 3.96 15.96
C GLU A 434 1.29 3.05 16.80
N SER A 435 2.57 3.39 16.95
CA SER A 435 3.50 2.63 17.79
C SER A 435 3.09 2.64 19.26
N LEU A 436 2.67 3.81 19.76
CA LEU A 436 2.20 3.95 21.13
C LEU A 436 0.87 3.23 21.32
N TYR A 437 -0.09 3.38 20.40
CA TYR A 437 -1.37 2.69 20.47
C TYR A 437 -1.21 1.17 20.59
N ARG A 438 -0.37 0.55 19.75
CA ARG A 438 -0.10 -0.90 19.82
C ARG A 438 0.71 -1.27 21.06
N GLY A 439 1.69 -0.46 21.42
CA GLY A 439 2.56 -0.67 22.57
C GLY A 439 1.86 -0.55 23.93
N THR A 440 0.70 0.12 24.00
CA THR A 440 -0.07 0.33 25.24
C THR A 440 -1.33 -0.51 25.33
N GLN A 441 -1.62 -1.43 24.40
CA GLN A 441 -2.83 -2.28 24.45
C GLN A 441 -2.94 -3.12 25.73
N TRP A 442 -1.80 -3.49 26.33
CA TRP A 442 -1.77 -4.26 27.58
C TRP A 442 -2.30 -3.49 28.80
N VAL A 443 -2.39 -2.16 28.73
CA VAL A 443 -2.89 -1.31 29.83
C VAL A 443 -4.38 -1.59 30.08
N VAL A 444 -5.10 -2.06 29.06
CA VAL A 444 -6.52 -2.41 29.18
C VAL A 444 -6.67 -3.58 30.15
N PHE A 445 -7.58 -3.42 31.12
CA PHE A 445 -7.86 -4.36 32.23
C PHE A 445 -6.83 -4.42 33.36
N GLU A 446 -5.80 -3.59 33.36
CA GLU A 446 -4.91 -3.45 34.53
C GLU A 446 -5.54 -2.55 35.61
N PRO A 447 -5.18 -2.72 36.90
CA PRO A 447 -5.63 -1.83 37.97
C PRO A 447 -5.21 -0.38 37.74
N ASN A 448 -6.19 0.54 37.65
CA ASN A 448 -5.96 1.96 37.38
C ASN A 448 -5.49 2.71 38.63
N ASP A 449 -4.19 2.61 38.92
CA ASP A 449 -3.51 3.29 40.03
C ASP A 449 -2.04 3.64 39.67
N GLU A 450 -1.35 4.37 40.54
CA GLU A 450 0.02 4.88 40.33
C GLU A 450 1.04 3.82 39.86
N PRO A 451 1.02 2.55 40.33
CA PRO A 451 1.92 1.53 39.79
C PRO A 451 1.78 1.30 38.28
N LEU A 452 0.54 1.30 37.75
CA LEU A 452 0.28 1.19 36.32
C LEU A 452 0.79 2.43 35.58
N TRP A 453 0.51 3.62 36.12
CA TRP A 453 0.95 4.88 35.52
C TRP A 453 2.47 4.99 35.46
N ALA A 454 3.18 4.54 36.49
CA ALA A 454 4.64 4.46 36.50
C ALA A 454 5.19 3.54 35.41
N GLN A 455 4.58 2.36 35.19
CA GLN A 455 4.96 1.44 34.12
C GLN A 455 4.72 2.06 32.73
N ILE A 456 3.59 2.75 32.53
CA ILE A 456 3.29 3.47 31.29
C ILE A 456 4.37 4.52 31.00
N ARG A 457 4.68 5.37 31.99
CA ARG A 457 5.72 6.40 31.85
C ARG A 457 7.08 5.80 31.51
N LEU A 458 7.45 4.69 32.16
CA LEU A 458 8.71 3.99 31.91
C LEU A 458 8.79 3.42 30.49
N ASN A 459 7.75 2.70 30.05
CA ASN A 459 7.74 2.02 28.74
C ASN A 459 7.70 3.02 27.58
N ILE A 460 6.82 4.02 27.63
CA ILE A 460 6.76 5.09 26.62
C ILE A 460 8.04 5.93 26.67
N GLY A 461 8.53 6.26 27.88
CA GLY A 461 9.76 7.02 28.07
C GLY A 461 10.98 6.34 27.45
N ALA A 462 11.11 5.02 27.59
CA ALA A 462 12.20 4.24 26.99
C ALA A 462 12.14 4.23 25.44
N PHE A 463 10.94 4.12 24.87
CA PHE A 463 10.74 4.19 23.43
C PHE A 463 11.12 5.57 22.87
N MET A 464 10.60 6.64 23.49
CA MET A 464 10.92 8.01 23.11
C MET A 464 12.42 8.31 23.28
N GLN A 465 13.07 7.79 24.33
CA GLN A 465 14.52 7.94 24.51
C GLN A 465 15.32 7.26 23.39
N THR A 466 14.84 6.13 22.88
CA THR A 466 15.47 5.43 21.75
C THR A 466 15.40 6.28 20.48
N LEU A 467 14.23 6.89 20.20
CA LEU A 467 14.06 7.81 19.08
C LEU A 467 14.90 9.09 19.23
N PHE A 468 15.04 9.62 20.45
CA PHE A 468 15.92 10.76 20.73
C PHE A 468 17.38 10.43 20.39
N ARG A 469 17.88 9.26 20.80
CA ARG A 469 19.23 8.79 20.46
C ARG A 469 19.44 8.60 18.95
N GLN A 470 18.38 8.32 18.19
CA GLN A 470 18.40 8.24 16.73
C GLN A 470 18.32 9.62 16.05
N GLY A 471 18.17 10.71 16.82
CA GLY A 471 18.05 12.06 16.31
C GLY A 471 16.70 12.35 15.67
N ALA A 472 15.61 11.74 16.16
CA ALA A 472 14.26 11.94 15.62
C ALA A 472 13.61 13.28 16.04
N PHE A 473 14.09 13.89 17.13
CA PHE A 473 13.53 15.10 17.72
C PHE A 473 14.46 16.30 17.56
N GLN A 474 13.88 17.50 17.64
CA GLN A 474 14.61 18.73 17.87
C GLN A 474 14.95 18.86 19.37
N GLY A 475 16.10 19.44 19.69
CA GLY A 475 16.52 19.70 21.07
C GLY A 475 17.83 19.00 21.42
N SER A 476 18.55 19.55 22.39
CA SER A 476 19.85 19.05 22.82
C SER A 476 19.74 18.06 23.99
N SER A 477 18.61 18.06 24.70
CA SER A 477 18.34 17.17 25.83
C SER A 477 16.97 16.49 25.69
N PRO A 478 16.76 15.31 26.31
CA PRO A 478 15.47 14.62 26.28
C PRO A 478 14.29 15.48 26.73
N ARG A 479 14.50 16.36 27.73
CA ARG A 479 13.45 17.24 28.28
C ARG A 479 13.00 18.33 27.30
N GLU A 480 13.88 18.75 26.39
CA GLU A 480 13.53 19.66 25.29
C GLU A 480 12.87 18.92 24.13
N ALA A 481 13.21 17.64 23.96
CA ALA A 481 12.81 16.83 22.82
C ALA A 481 11.42 16.19 22.98
N TYR A 482 11.09 15.69 24.17
CA TYR A 482 9.80 15.06 24.43
C TYR A 482 9.44 15.07 25.91
N PHE A 483 8.16 14.81 26.20
CA PHE A 483 7.71 14.51 27.55
C PHE A 483 6.62 13.43 27.52
N VAL A 484 6.52 12.68 28.62
CA VAL A 484 5.51 11.66 28.84
C VAL A 484 4.93 11.90 30.22
N LYS A 485 3.63 12.13 30.30
CA LYS A 485 2.91 12.37 31.54
C LYS A 485 1.71 11.44 31.64
N CYS A 486 1.61 10.75 32.76
CA CYS A 486 0.49 9.88 33.11
C CYS A 486 0.51 9.82 34.62
N ASP A 487 -0.29 10.63 35.30
CA ASP A 487 -0.29 10.78 36.76
C ASP A 487 -1.65 11.35 37.21
N ARG A 488 -1.78 11.69 38.50
CA ARG A 488 -3.01 12.27 39.06
C ARG A 488 -3.35 13.66 38.50
N GLU A 489 -2.40 14.34 37.85
CA GLU A 489 -2.67 15.61 37.17
C GLU A 489 -3.24 15.40 35.77
N THR A 490 -2.96 14.27 35.11
CA THR A 490 -3.60 13.90 33.84
C THR A 490 -4.86 13.07 34.01
N THR A 491 -4.93 12.23 35.05
CA THR A 491 -6.04 11.31 35.33
C THR A 491 -6.69 11.67 36.65
N THR A 492 -7.88 12.27 36.60
CA THR A 492 -8.63 12.71 37.80
C THR A 492 -9.34 11.55 38.48
N GLN A 493 -9.84 11.75 39.72
CA GLN A 493 -10.60 10.70 40.41
C GLN A 493 -11.85 10.27 39.60
N ASN A 494 -12.54 11.22 38.96
CA ASN A 494 -13.68 10.92 38.10
C ASN A 494 -13.28 10.07 36.87
N ASP A 495 -12.06 10.24 36.35
CA ASP A 495 -11.54 9.41 35.26
C ASP A 495 -11.27 7.99 35.76
N ILE A 496 -10.66 7.85 36.94
CA ILE A 496 -10.41 6.55 37.59
C ILE A 496 -11.71 5.80 37.83
N ASP A 497 -12.73 6.47 38.38
CA ASP A 497 -14.04 5.89 38.66
C ASP A 497 -14.77 5.46 37.37
N ARG A 498 -14.42 6.07 36.23
CA ARG A 498 -14.91 5.71 34.89
C ARG A 498 -14.01 4.72 34.15
N GLY A 499 -12.92 4.26 34.76
CA GLY A 499 -11.95 3.35 34.14
C GLY A 499 -11.13 3.98 33.02
N VAL A 500 -10.97 5.32 33.01
CA VAL A 500 -10.20 6.06 32.00
C VAL A 500 -8.79 6.35 32.54
N VAL A 501 -7.78 6.11 31.69
CA VAL A 501 -6.37 6.49 31.93
C VAL A 501 -5.96 7.50 30.87
N ASN A 502 -5.51 8.68 31.30
CA ASN A 502 -5.08 9.74 30.39
C ASN A 502 -3.55 9.80 30.32
N ILE A 503 -3.03 9.54 29.13
CA ILE A 503 -1.60 9.59 28.82
C ILE A 503 -1.35 10.79 27.91
N LEU A 504 -0.55 11.75 28.36
CA LEU A 504 -0.14 12.90 27.57
C LEU A 504 1.30 12.73 27.10
N VAL A 505 1.49 12.69 25.79
CA VAL A 505 2.80 12.62 25.15
C VAL A 505 2.98 13.84 24.28
N GLY A 506 4.08 14.57 24.48
CA GLY A 506 4.48 15.69 23.63
C GLY A 506 5.87 15.46 23.06
N PHE A 507 6.13 16.01 21.87
CA PHE A 507 7.40 15.91 21.18
C PHE A 507 7.73 17.16 20.37
N ALA A 508 9.01 17.43 20.17
CA ALA A 508 9.53 18.53 19.35
C ALA A 508 9.95 17.99 17.96
N PRO A 509 9.19 18.26 16.89
CA PRO A 509 9.49 17.73 15.57
C PRO A 509 10.66 18.42 14.88
N LEU A 510 11.40 17.68 14.03
CA LEU A 510 12.37 18.25 13.11
C LEU A 510 11.68 18.92 11.91
N LYS A 511 11.73 20.26 11.85
CA LYS A 511 11.23 21.01 10.71
C LYS A 511 12.31 21.13 9.62
N PRO A 512 11.98 20.87 8.33
CA PRO A 512 12.95 20.98 7.25
C PRO A 512 13.35 22.44 6.98
N ALA A 513 14.62 22.67 6.67
CA ALA A 513 15.09 23.95 6.16
C ALA A 513 14.74 24.08 4.66
N GLU A 514 13.69 24.85 4.34
CA GLU A 514 13.27 25.10 2.94
C GLU A 514 14.03 26.27 2.28
N PHE A 515 14.62 27.16 3.08
CA PHE A 515 15.29 28.36 2.60
C PHE A 515 16.70 28.46 3.19
N VAL A 516 17.69 28.75 2.34
CA VAL A 516 19.06 29.05 2.75
C VAL A 516 19.40 30.42 2.17
N VAL A 517 19.69 31.38 3.05
CA VAL A 517 20.04 32.76 2.66
C VAL A 517 21.54 32.95 2.86
N LEU A 518 22.28 33.02 1.76
CA LEU A 518 23.70 33.40 1.76
C LEU A 518 23.79 34.93 1.81
N LYS A 519 24.29 35.47 2.92
CA LYS A 519 24.62 36.89 3.06
C LYS A 519 26.13 37.04 2.95
N ILE A 520 26.60 37.65 1.87
CA ILE A 520 28.02 37.93 1.63
C ILE A 520 28.24 39.42 1.88
N GLN A 521 29.13 39.75 2.81
CA GLN A 521 29.56 41.11 3.09
C GLN A 521 31.07 41.20 2.84
N GLN A 522 31.48 42.20 2.07
CA GLN A 522 32.90 42.52 1.92
C GLN A 522 33.38 43.21 3.20
N MET A 523 34.38 42.64 3.87
CA MET A 523 35.04 43.32 4.99
C MET A 523 35.90 44.45 4.43
N ALA A 524 35.54 45.70 4.74
CA ALA A 524 36.37 46.86 4.46
C ALA A 524 37.24 47.16 5.70
N GLY A 525 38.55 46.96 5.58
CA GLY A 525 39.60 47.50 6.45
C GLY A 525 39.51 47.20 7.96
N GLN A 526 40.22 46.17 8.43
CA GLN A 526 40.80 46.23 9.77
C GLN A 526 41.97 47.21 9.71
N ILE A 527 41.79 48.41 10.27
CA ILE A 527 42.93 49.24 10.68
C ILE A 527 43.35 48.68 12.03
N GLU A 528 44.55 48.11 12.11
CA GLU A 528 45.25 47.91 13.37
C GLU A 528 45.32 49.29 14.06
N THR A 529 44.73 49.38 15.25
CA THR A 529 45.03 50.45 16.20
C THR A 529 45.73 49.85 17.39
#